data_AF-A0A9X2EAU8-F1
#
_entry.id   AF-A0A9X2EAU8-F1
#
_cell.length_a   1.000
_cell.length_b   1.000
_cell.length_c   1.000
_cell.angle_alpha   90.00
_cell.angle_beta   90.00
_cell.angle_gamma   90.00
#
_symmetry.space_group_name_H-M   'P 1'
#
loop_
_entity.id
_entity.type
_entity.pdbx_description
1 polymer ?
#
loop_
_entity_poly.entity_id
_entity_poly.type
_entity_poly.pdbx_seq_one_letter_code
_entity_poly.pdbx_strand_id
1 'polypeptide(L)'
;MPTCEPGLYVPIPGPPGPPGLAGPPGPPGPPGSGGEAVIVTGAAGSVLSGHRAVVRRPDGTYLYASCDDPTHLTLPIGITANAALAGDPVQVVMFGEMTDPSWAWTPGPIFLGAAGALTQSVPSDPAVFLAQLAAATAATTLFVHRTPSIALT
;
A
#
# COMPACT_ATOMS: atom_id res chain seq x y z
N MET A 1 78.14 24.54 -51.34
CA MET A 1 77.47 25.15 -50.17
C MET A 1 76.10 24.48 -50.03
N PRO A 2 75.84 23.67 -49.00
CA PRO A 2 74.49 23.25 -48.64
C PRO A 2 73.98 24.08 -47.45
N THR A 3 72.83 24.73 -47.66
CA THR A 3 72.10 25.55 -46.71
C THR A 3 71.45 24.67 -45.64
N CYS A 4 71.69 24.98 -44.37
CA CYS A 4 71.04 24.33 -43.22
C CYS A 4 69.58 24.83 -43.13
N GLU A 5 68.61 23.94 -43.31
CA GLU A 5 67.19 24.26 -43.11
C GLU A 5 66.88 24.51 -41.62
N PRO A 6 66.11 25.56 -41.27
CA PRO A 6 65.67 25.78 -39.90
C PRO A 6 64.55 24.79 -39.55
N GLY A 7 64.85 23.84 -38.67
CA GLY A 7 63.88 22.88 -38.13
C GLY A 7 62.73 23.58 -37.40
N LEU A 8 61.51 23.34 -37.87
CA LEU A 8 60.26 23.84 -37.28
C LEU A 8 60.01 23.16 -35.92
N TYR A 9 60.01 23.93 -34.83
CA TYR A 9 59.62 23.42 -33.51
C TYR A 9 58.09 23.36 -33.41
N VAL A 10 57.54 22.15 -33.30
CA VAL A 10 56.11 21.93 -33.04
C VAL A 10 55.95 21.51 -31.59
N PRO A 11 55.36 22.33 -30.70
CA PRO A 11 55.11 21.93 -29.32
C PRO A 11 54.03 20.84 -29.30
N ILE A 12 54.40 19.65 -28.82
CA ILE A 12 53.44 18.56 -28.62
C ILE A 12 52.65 18.87 -27.34
N PRO A 13 51.31 18.96 -27.39
CA PRO A 13 50.50 19.12 -26.19
C PRO A 13 50.76 17.98 -25.22
N GLY A 14 50.95 18.31 -23.94
CA GLY A 14 51.12 17.31 -22.89
C GLY A 14 49.90 16.40 -22.76
N PRO A 15 50.07 15.19 -22.20
CA PRO A 15 48.94 14.29 -21.99
C PRO A 15 47.90 14.92 -21.05
N PRO A 16 46.60 14.62 -21.23
CA PRO A 16 45.56 15.04 -20.29
C PRO A 16 45.91 14.63 -18.85
N GLY A 17 45.63 15.51 -17.89
CA GLY A 17 45.82 15.22 -16.47
C GLY A 17 44.93 14.07 -15.99
N PRO A 18 45.26 13.46 -14.84
CA PRO A 18 44.45 12.39 -14.27
C PRO A 18 43.05 12.90 -13.90
N PRO A 19 42.01 12.03 -13.94
CA PRO A 19 40.69 12.36 -13.43
C PRO A 19 40.75 12.86 -11.98
N GLY A 20 39.88 13.82 -11.64
CA GLY A 20 39.74 14.30 -10.27
C GLY A 20 39.25 13.22 -9.31
N LEU A 21 39.50 13.40 -8.01
CA LEU A 21 39.01 12.49 -6.99
C LEU A 21 37.47 12.49 -6.95
N ALA A 22 36.89 11.32 -6.66
CA ALA A 22 35.47 11.23 -6.39
C ALA A 22 35.10 12.13 -5.20
N GLY A 23 33.94 12.79 -5.29
CA GLY A 23 33.41 13.58 -4.18
C GLY A 23 33.07 12.72 -2.96
N PRO A 24 32.90 13.33 -1.77
CA PRO A 24 32.48 12.60 -0.59
C PRO A 24 31.09 11.97 -0.80
N PRO A 25 30.77 10.86 -0.12
CA PRO A 25 29.42 10.32 -0.06
C PRO A 25 28.40 11.40 0.34
N GLY A 26 27.19 11.33 -0.22
CA GLY A 26 26.10 12.21 0.17
C GLY A 26 25.67 11.99 1.64
N PRO A 27 24.92 12.94 2.23
CA PRO A 27 24.39 12.76 3.57
C PRO A 27 23.44 11.54 3.63
N PRO A 28 23.33 10.85 4.78
CA PRO A 28 22.29 9.86 5.01
C PRO A 28 20.89 10.44 4.71
N GLY A 29 19.99 9.62 4.17
CA GLY A 29 18.60 10.01 3.98
C GLY A 29 17.88 10.30 5.31
N PRO A 30 16.70 10.94 5.26
CA PRO A 30 15.90 11.17 6.46
C PRO A 30 15.51 9.82 7.12
N PRO A 31 15.38 9.77 8.45
CA PRO A 31 14.78 8.61 9.13
C PRO A 31 13.40 8.28 8.55
N GLY A 32 13.07 6.99 8.43
CA GLY A 32 11.74 6.56 8.02
C GLY A 32 10.67 6.94 9.05
N SER A 33 9.43 7.15 8.60
CA SER A 33 8.28 7.30 9.51
C SER A 33 8.12 6.03 10.35
N GLY A 34 7.88 6.16 11.66
CA GLY A 34 7.58 5.02 12.52
C GLY A 34 6.47 4.14 11.93
N GLY A 35 6.50 2.83 12.19
CA GLY A 35 5.60 1.83 11.59
C GLY A 35 4.14 1.91 12.03
N GLU A 36 3.53 3.09 11.95
CA GLU A 36 2.12 3.34 12.23
C GLU A 36 1.24 2.79 11.10
N ALA A 37 0.00 2.44 11.44
CA ALA A 37 -0.99 2.01 10.46
C ALA A 37 -1.25 3.12 9.44
N VAL A 38 -1.34 2.74 8.16
CA VAL A 38 -1.71 3.64 7.07
C VAL A 38 -3.22 3.82 7.10
N ILE A 39 -3.65 4.97 7.62
CA ILE A 39 -5.07 5.33 7.75
C ILE A 39 -5.41 6.39 6.70
N VAL A 40 -6.50 6.15 5.97
CA VAL A 40 -7.07 7.12 5.02
C VAL A 40 -8.41 7.60 5.56
N THR A 41 -8.63 8.92 5.55
CA THR A 41 -9.91 9.52 5.94
C THR A 41 -10.73 9.89 4.71
N GLY A 42 -12.03 9.58 4.73
CA GLY A 42 -12.99 10.06 3.74
C GLY A 42 -14.39 10.13 4.33
N ALA A 43 -15.40 10.38 3.50
CA ALA A 43 -16.79 10.43 3.94
C ALA A 43 -17.46 9.07 3.79
N ALA A 44 -18.34 8.70 4.73
CA ALA A 44 -19.16 7.51 4.59
C ALA A 44 -20.31 7.74 3.61
N GLY A 45 -20.48 6.87 2.61
CA GLY A 45 -21.57 6.94 1.63
C GLY A 45 -22.91 6.41 2.15
N SER A 46 -22.87 5.70 3.29
CA SER A 46 -24.02 5.20 4.04
C SER A 46 -23.65 5.14 5.52
N VAL A 47 -24.57 4.68 6.37
CA VAL A 47 -24.18 4.28 7.73
C VAL A 47 -23.17 3.13 7.65
N LEU A 48 -22.02 3.31 8.28
CA LEU A 48 -20.93 2.33 8.35
C LEU A 48 -20.65 2.01 9.81
N SER A 49 -20.49 0.72 10.12
CA SER A 49 -19.96 0.25 11.39
C SER A 49 -18.44 0.24 11.36
N GLY A 50 -17.83 0.37 12.53
CA GLY A 50 -16.39 0.10 12.69
C GLY A 50 -16.08 -1.37 12.40
N HIS A 51 -14.83 -1.65 12.07
CA HIS A 51 -14.32 -3.00 11.86
C HIS A 51 -15.05 -3.74 10.74
N ARG A 52 -15.30 -3.02 9.63
CA ARG A 52 -15.93 -3.56 8.41
C ARG A 52 -15.10 -3.22 7.18
N ALA A 53 -15.06 -4.13 6.22
CA ALA A 53 -14.39 -3.93 4.96
C ALA A 53 -15.17 -2.94 4.08
N VAL A 54 -14.47 -2.00 3.48
CA VAL A 54 -15.05 -0.93 2.65
C VAL A 54 -14.24 -0.71 1.38
N VAL A 55 -14.94 -0.30 0.31
CA VAL A 55 -14.35 0.21 -0.92
C VAL A 55 -14.65 1.70 -1.06
N ARG A 56 -13.79 2.40 -1.80
CA ARG A 56 -14.01 3.81 -2.13
C ARG A 56 -14.67 3.95 -3.50
N ARG A 57 -15.78 4.67 -3.57
CA ARG A 57 -16.47 5.02 -4.81
C ARG A 57 -15.71 6.10 -5.59
N PRO A 58 -16.03 6.27 -6.89
CA PRO A 58 -15.52 7.39 -7.70
C PRO A 58 -15.85 8.78 -7.13
N ASP A 59 -16.97 8.91 -6.41
CA ASP A 59 -17.37 10.16 -5.73
C ASP A 59 -16.54 10.46 -4.45
N GLY A 60 -15.64 9.56 -4.09
CA GLY A 60 -14.74 9.67 -2.94
C GLY A 60 -15.31 9.17 -1.62
N THR A 61 -16.56 8.70 -1.59
CA THR A 61 -17.22 8.13 -0.40
C THR A 61 -16.90 6.65 -0.22
N TYR A 62 -17.00 6.16 1.02
CA TYR A 62 -16.82 4.74 1.36
C TYR A 62 -18.15 4.01 1.48
N LEU A 63 -18.20 2.78 0.97
CA LEU A 63 -19.32 1.85 1.18
C LEU A 63 -18.79 0.47 1.58
N TYR A 64 -19.67 -0.41 2.07
CA TYR A 64 -19.27 -1.78 2.36
C TYR A 64 -18.76 -2.51 1.12
N ALA A 65 -17.58 -3.11 1.25
CA ALA A 65 -17.05 -4.05 0.27
C ALA A 65 -17.84 -5.36 0.35
N SER A 66 -17.95 -6.10 -0.74
CA SER A 66 -18.68 -7.36 -0.75
C SER A 66 -18.03 -8.32 -1.74
N CYS A 67 -17.80 -9.57 -1.32
CA CYS A 67 -17.17 -10.62 -2.14
C CYS A 67 -18.07 -11.18 -3.27
N ASP A 68 -19.37 -10.87 -3.23
CA ASP A 68 -20.39 -11.25 -4.22
C ASP A 68 -20.66 -10.14 -5.25
N ASP A 69 -20.05 -8.95 -5.09
CA ASP A 69 -20.17 -7.85 -6.03
C ASP A 69 -18.94 -7.80 -6.96
N PRO A 70 -19.08 -8.14 -8.26
CA PRO A 70 -17.95 -8.19 -9.18
C PRO A 70 -17.32 -6.81 -9.42
N THR A 71 -18.04 -5.72 -9.18
CA THR A 71 -17.50 -4.36 -9.35
C THR A 71 -16.45 -4.02 -8.28
N HIS A 72 -16.46 -4.73 -7.15
CA HIS A 72 -15.51 -4.52 -6.05
C HIS A 72 -14.18 -5.25 -6.24
N LEU A 73 -14.11 -6.22 -7.15
CA LEU A 73 -12.96 -7.11 -7.34
C LEU A 73 -11.63 -6.35 -7.53
N THR A 74 -11.66 -5.27 -8.30
CA THR A 74 -10.47 -4.49 -8.67
C THR A 74 -10.25 -3.25 -7.79
N LEU A 75 -11.17 -2.96 -6.88
CA LEU A 75 -11.12 -1.76 -6.06
C LEU A 75 -10.14 -1.91 -4.88
N PRO A 76 -9.57 -0.80 -4.38
CA PRO A 76 -8.91 -0.78 -3.08
C PRO A 76 -9.93 -1.08 -1.98
N ILE A 77 -9.62 -2.07 -1.15
CA ILE A 77 -10.44 -2.47 0.00
C ILE A 77 -9.63 -2.21 1.26
N GLY A 78 -10.22 -1.50 2.22
CA GLY A 78 -9.67 -1.27 3.55
C GLY A 78 -10.68 -1.63 4.63
N ILE A 79 -10.32 -1.44 5.90
CA ILE A 79 -11.17 -1.76 7.06
C ILE A 79 -11.45 -0.48 7.86
N THR A 80 -12.71 -0.21 8.17
CA THR A 80 -13.09 0.97 8.98
C THR A 80 -12.53 0.87 10.41
N ALA A 81 -11.91 1.93 10.91
CA ALA A 81 -11.46 2.03 12.30
C ALA A 81 -12.57 2.52 13.26
N ASN A 82 -13.55 3.23 12.72
CA ASN A 82 -14.67 3.78 13.48
C ASN A 82 -16.00 3.60 12.73
N ALA A 83 -17.11 3.69 13.47
CA ALA A 83 -18.44 3.83 12.88
C ALA A 83 -18.68 5.29 12.44
N ALA A 84 -19.50 5.48 11.42
CA ALA A 84 -19.86 6.79 10.87
C ALA A 84 -21.28 6.77 10.27
N LEU A 85 -22.00 7.89 10.35
CA LEU A 85 -23.25 8.07 9.61
C LEU A 85 -22.94 8.53 8.17
N ALA A 86 -23.94 8.49 7.30
CA ALA A 86 -23.77 8.96 5.92
C ALA A 86 -23.35 10.45 5.90
N GLY A 87 -22.28 10.75 5.15
CA GLY A 87 -21.67 12.07 5.06
C GLY A 87 -20.59 12.35 6.11
N ASP A 88 -20.56 11.60 7.22
CA ASP A 88 -19.60 11.82 8.30
C ASP A 88 -18.21 11.26 7.95
N PRO A 89 -17.13 11.81 8.56
CA PRO A 89 -15.79 11.30 8.37
C PRO A 89 -15.65 9.87 8.92
N VAL A 90 -15.06 9.00 8.12
CA VAL A 90 -14.68 7.64 8.47
C VAL A 90 -13.18 7.44 8.23
N GLN A 91 -12.51 6.81 9.20
CA GLN A 91 -11.13 6.39 9.09
C GLN A 91 -11.08 4.94 8.60
N VAL A 92 -10.23 4.70 7.60
CA VAL A 92 -10.07 3.39 6.97
C VAL A 92 -8.61 2.99 7.03
N VAL A 93 -8.34 1.87 7.70
CA VAL A 93 -7.01 1.24 7.76
C VAL A 93 -6.78 0.52 6.43
N MET A 94 -5.75 0.94 5.72
CA MET A 94 -5.32 0.35 4.45
C MET A 94 -4.14 -0.62 4.62
N PHE A 95 -3.35 -0.43 5.68
CA PHE A 95 -2.20 -1.27 6.01
C PHE A 95 -1.81 -1.08 7.48
N GLY A 96 -1.28 -2.12 8.12
CA GLY A 96 -0.75 -2.06 9.49
C GLY A 96 -1.61 -2.77 10.52
N GLU A 97 -1.22 -2.66 11.79
CA GLU A 97 -1.90 -3.36 12.89
C GLU A 97 -3.24 -2.71 13.26
N MET A 98 -4.20 -3.56 13.64
CA MET A 98 -5.51 -3.16 14.14
C MET A 98 -5.93 -4.06 15.29
N THR A 99 -6.60 -3.48 16.28
CA THR A 99 -7.08 -4.20 17.48
C THR A 99 -8.54 -3.92 17.76
N ASP A 100 -9.30 -4.96 18.09
CA ASP A 100 -10.66 -4.84 18.62
C ASP A 100 -10.87 -5.88 19.74
N PRO A 101 -11.20 -5.45 20.98
CA PRO A 101 -11.46 -6.36 22.09
C PRO A 101 -12.65 -7.32 21.89
N SER A 102 -13.56 -7.02 20.97
CA SER A 102 -14.73 -7.84 20.67
C SER A 102 -14.43 -9.02 19.73
N TRP A 103 -13.25 -9.06 19.12
CA TRP A 103 -12.85 -10.15 18.25
C TRP A 103 -12.39 -11.39 19.02
N ALA A 104 -12.56 -12.54 18.37
CA ALA A 104 -12.14 -13.85 18.87
C ALA A 104 -11.52 -14.67 17.74
N TRP A 105 -10.58 -14.08 17.01
CA TRP A 105 -9.92 -14.73 15.88
C TRP A 105 -8.96 -15.84 16.30
N THR A 106 -8.69 -16.76 15.38
CA THR A 106 -7.51 -17.64 15.47
C THR A 106 -6.42 -17.06 14.57
N PRO A 107 -5.12 -17.13 14.95
CA PRO A 107 -4.05 -16.69 14.05
C PRO A 107 -4.19 -17.32 12.66
N GLY A 108 -4.20 -16.49 11.61
CA GLY A 108 -4.51 -16.94 10.25
C GLY A 108 -5.14 -15.87 9.36
N PRO A 109 -5.54 -16.21 8.13
CA PRO A 109 -6.05 -15.24 7.17
C PRO A 109 -7.43 -14.70 7.57
N ILE A 110 -7.66 -13.43 7.25
CA ILE A 110 -8.97 -12.78 7.29
C ILE A 110 -9.39 -12.43 5.87
N PHE A 111 -10.55 -12.93 5.46
CA PHE A 111 -11.13 -12.73 4.15
C PHE A 111 -12.28 -11.72 4.17
N LEU A 112 -12.57 -11.16 3.01
CA LEU A 112 -13.77 -10.38 2.75
C LEU A 112 -15.00 -11.29 2.66
N GLY A 113 -16.00 -11.04 3.49
CA GLY A 113 -17.35 -11.60 3.35
C GLY A 113 -18.32 -10.64 2.63
N ALA A 114 -19.60 -10.99 2.65
CA ALA A 114 -20.65 -10.10 2.16
C ALA A 114 -20.83 -8.87 3.07
N ALA A 115 -21.25 -7.75 2.49
CA ALA A 115 -21.61 -6.51 3.22
C ALA A 115 -20.57 -6.05 4.26
N GLY A 116 -19.29 -6.15 3.90
CA GLY A 116 -18.16 -5.66 4.70
C GLY A 116 -17.77 -6.58 5.85
N ALA A 117 -18.35 -7.78 5.95
CA ALA A 117 -17.98 -8.74 6.98
C ALA A 117 -16.51 -9.18 6.85
N LEU A 118 -15.87 -9.41 8.00
CA LEU A 118 -14.57 -10.05 8.10
C LEU A 118 -14.79 -11.51 8.52
N THR A 119 -14.13 -12.46 7.86
CA THR A 119 -14.33 -13.90 8.12
C THR A 119 -13.04 -14.69 7.97
N GLN A 120 -12.92 -15.81 8.70
CA GLN A 120 -11.85 -16.81 8.49
C GLN A 120 -12.29 -17.99 7.63
N SER A 121 -13.61 -18.17 7.46
CA SER A 121 -14.14 -19.15 6.52
C SER A 121 -13.94 -18.62 5.11
N VAL A 122 -13.30 -19.41 4.25
CA VAL A 122 -13.08 -19.06 2.85
C VAL A 122 -14.44 -18.81 2.19
N PRO A 123 -14.70 -17.58 1.70
CA PRO A 123 -15.92 -17.28 0.97
C PRO A 123 -16.07 -18.21 -0.23
N SER A 124 -17.27 -18.75 -0.39
CA SER A 124 -17.73 -19.54 -1.53
C SER A 124 -19.11 -19.03 -1.95
N ASP A 125 -19.75 -19.66 -2.94
CA ASP A 125 -21.07 -19.27 -3.51
C ASP A 125 -21.99 -18.54 -2.50
N PRO A 126 -22.44 -17.31 -2.78
CA PRO A 126 -22.40 -16.59 -4.06
C PRO A 126 -21.16 -15.71 -4.27
N ALA A 127 -20.08 -15.91 -3.52
CA ALA A 127 -18.85 -15.12 -3.69
C ALA A 127 -18.29 -15.25 -5.12
N VAL A 128 -18.05 -14.12 -5.78
CA VAL A 128 -17.50 -14.05 -7.15
C VAL A 128 -15.99 -13.79 -7.16
N PHE A 129 -15.41 -13.42 -6.00
CA PHE A 129 -13.96 -13.34 -5.82
C PHE A 129 -13.55 -13.60 -4.38
N LEU A 130 -12.30 -14.03 -4.21
CA LEU A 130 -11.63 -14.17 -2.93
C LEU A 130 -10.67 -13.00 -2.72
N ALA A 131 -10.76 -12.34 -1.57
CA ALA A 131 -9.81 -11.32 -1.15
C ALA A 131 -9.41 -11.53 0.31
N GLN A 132 -8.12 -11.77 0.55
CA GLN A 132 -7.56 -11.72 1.89
C GLN A 132 -7.19 -10.27 2.22
N LEU A 133 -7.78 -9.74 3.27
CA LEU A 133 -7.65 -8.34 3.69
C LEU A 133 -6.59 -8.18 4.79
N ALA A 134 -6.37 -9.21 5.59
CA ALA A 134 -5.46 -9.19 6.72
C ALA A 134 -5.04 -10.62 7.12
N ALA A 135 -4.16 -10.69 8.11
CA ALA A 135 -3.98 -11.90 8.92
C ALA A 135 -4.15 -11.55 10.40
N ALA A 136 -4.96 -12.32 11.12
CA ALA A 136 -5.01 -12.28 12.57
C ALA A 136 -3.66 -12.73 13.13
N THR A 137 -3.08 -11.91 13.99
CA THR A 137 -1.84 -12.21 14.73
C THR A 137 -2.13 -12.72 16.13
N ALA A 138 -3.30 -12.38 16.67
CA ALA A 138 -3.86 -12.86 17.94
C ALA A 138 -5.40 -12.84 17.88
N ALA A 139 -6.06 -13.20 18.98
CA ALA A 139 -7.53 -13.23 19.03
C ALA A 139 -8.20 -11.87 18.79
N THR A 140 -7.56 -10.79 19.25
CA THR A 140 -8.06 -9.42 19.19
C THR A 140 -7.20 -8.50 18.33
N THR A 141 -6.25 -9.05 17.58
CA THR A 141 -5.29 -8.28 16.78
C THR A 141 -5.15 -8.88 15.40
N LEU A 142 -5.16 -8.01 14.38
CA LEU A 142 -4.86 -8.37 13.01
C LEU A 142 -3.86 -7.39 12.40
N PHE A 143 -3.13 -7.86 11.39
CA PHE A 143 -2.26 -7.05 10.57
C PHE A 143 -2.88 -6.93 9.17
N VAL A 144 -3.39 -5.73 8.86
CA VAL A 144 -3.97 -5.38 7.57
C VAL A 144 -2.87 -5.37 6.52
N HIS A 145 -2.99 -6.26 5.55
CA HIS A 145 -2.15 -6.32 4.37
C HIS A 145 -2.97 -6.97 3.26
N ARG A 146 -3.04 -6.33 2.12
CA ARG A 146 -3.83 -6.85 0.99
C ARG A 146 -3.00 -7.78 0.14
N THR A 147 -3.54 -8.96 -0.11
CA THR A 147 -3.14 -9.77 -1.26
C THR A 147 -3.99 -9.42 -2.48
N PRO A 148 -3.55 -9.75 -3.70
CA PRO A 148 -4.37 -9.61 -4.89
C PRO A 148 -5.70 -10.35 -4.75
N SER A 149 -6.80 -9.72 -5.13
CA SER A 149 -8.11 -10.39 -5.27
C SER A 149 -8.04 -11.43 -6.38
N ILE A 150 -8.64 -12.60 -6.16
CA ILE A 150 -8.67 -13.72 -7.13
C ILE A 150 -10.13 -13.95 -7.53
N ALA A 151 -10.44 -13.86 -8.82
CA ALA A 151 -11.78 -14.17 -9.33
C ALA A 151 -12.11 -15.67 -9.12
N LEU A 152 -13.33 -15.95 -8.68
CA LEU A 152 -13.89 -17.30 -8.57
C LEU A 152 -14.78 -17.50 -9.80
N THR A 153 -14.17 -17.94 -10.89
CA THR A 153 -14.83 -18.24 -12.17
C THR A 153 -15.14 -19.72 -12.31
#